data_AF-A0A8J1LIX4-F1
#
_entry.id   AF-A0A8J1LIX4-F1
#
_cell.length_a   1.000
_cell.length_b   1.000
_cell.length_c   1.000
_cell.angle_alpha   90.00
_cell.angle_beta   90.00
_cell.angle_gamma   90.00
#
_symmetry.space_group_name_H-M   'P 1'
#
loop_
_entity.id
_entity.type
_entity.pdbx_description
1 polymer ?
#
loop_
_entity_poly.entity_id
_entity_poly.type
_entity_poly.pdbx_seq_one_letter_code
_entity_poly.pdbx_strand_id
1 'polypeptide(L)'
;MEKVWITPDWCNFTLHCSAPTKSSALSYSWMYRHKERYQPYTTGTTIHVSLQPESWDGEYLCFIHNPADHKNVSITAQQVCNETSLTEGTADKSCRMKLYIYLPILTALSLSLAALIIVIRTKKQEHH
;
A
#
# COMPACT_ATOMS: atom_id res chain seq x y z
N MET A 1 -35.86 1.27 2.04
CA MET A 1 -34.48 1.13 2.57
C MET A 1 -33.56 1.15 1.38
N GLU A 2 -33.12 2.34 1.00
CA GLU A 2 -32.28 2.56 -0.18
C GLU A 2 -30.85 2.24 0.24
N LYS A 3 -30.25 1.20 -0.36
CA LYS A 3 -28.81 0.96 -0.19
C LYS A 3 -28.09 2.05 -0.96
N VAL A 4 -27.64 3.08 -0.25
CA VAL A 4 -26.64 4.01 -0.76
C VAL A 4 -25.33 3.22 -0.84
N TRP A 5 -25.04 2.66 -2.00
CA TRP A 5 -23.70 2.18 -2.30
C TRP A 5 -22.86 3.41 -2.59
N ILE A 6 -22.04 3.84 -1.62
CA ILE A 6 -20.97 4.78 -1.95
C ILE A 6 -19.89 3.96 -2.65
N THR A 7 -19.86 4.06 -3.96
CA THR A 7 -18.65 3.82 -4.76
C THR A 7 -18.59 4.99 -5.72
N PRO A 8 -17.47 5.73 -5.76
CA PRO A 8 -16.23 5.10 -6.26
C PRO A 8 -14.93 5.68 -5.67
N ASP A 9 -14.06 4.84 -5.10
CA ASP A 9 -12.66 5.22 -4.87
C ASP A 9 -11.94 5.24 -6.23
N TRP A 10 -12.11 6.34 -6.97
CA TRP A 10 -11.35 6.56 -8.21
C TRP A 10 -9.87 6.55 -7.86
N CYS A 11 -9.12 5.69 -8.54
CA CYS A 11 -7.68 5.61 -8.39
C CYS A 11 -7.02 6.55 -9.40
N ASN A 12 -6.39 7.60 -8.88
CA ASN A 12 -5.66 8.58 -9.68
C ASN A 12 -4.16 8.39 -9.48
N PHE A 13 -3.42 8.17 -10.55
CA PHE A 13 -1.97 8.03 -10.48
C PHE A 13 -1.29 8.57 -11.72
N THR A 14 0.01 8.82 -11.57
CA THR A 14 0.88 9.30 -12.64
C THR A 14 2.01 8.31 -12.82
N LEU A 15 2.23 7.87 -14.06
CA LEU A 15 3.35 7.01 -14.42
C LEU A 15 4.36 7.81 -15.22
N HIS A 16 5.63 7.63 -14.89
CA HIS A 16 6.75 8.18 -15.64
C HIS A 16 7.66 7.05 -16.11
N CYS A 17 7.91 6.99 -17.40
CA CYS A 17 8.81 6.04 -18.03
C CYS A 17 10.10 6.74 -18.42
N SER A 18 11.22 6.13 -18.05
CA SER A 18 12.56 6.66 -18.33
C SER A 18 13.55 5.55 -18.65
N ALA A 19 14.54 5.88 -19.47
CA ALA A 19 15.71 5.04 -19.68
C ALA A 19 16.87 5.50 -18.76
N PRO A 20 17.78 4.59 -18.36
CA PRO A 20 18.95 4.94 -17.55
C PRO A 20 19.82 6.03 -18.22
N THR A 21 19.95 5.95 -19.55
CA THR A 21 20.66 6.94 -20.36
C THR A 21 19.69 7.98 -20.92
N LYS A 22 19.95 9.25 -20.64
CA LYS A 22 19.24 10.37 -21.26
C LYS A 22 19.78 10.58 -22.68
N SER A 23 19.03 10.12 -23.67
CA SER A 23 19.31 10.37 -25.09
C SER A 23 18.11 11.06 -25.74
N SER A 24 18.38 12.09 -26.55
CA SER A 24 17.36 12.80 -27.32
C SER A 24 16.80 11.98 -28.49
N ALA A 25 17.46 10.88 -28.85
CA ALA A 25 17.00 9.96 -29.89
C ALA A 25 15.93 8.96 -29.39
N LEU A 26 15.60 8.98 -28.09
CA LEU A 26 14.59 8.10 -27.53
C LEU A 26 13.18 8.62 -27.78
N SER A 27 12.28 7.73 -28.19
CA SER A 27 10.85 8.00 -28.21
C SER A 27 10.09 7.03 -27.32
N TYR A 28 8.96 7.48 -26.79
CA TYR A 28 8.19 6.76 -25.78
C TYR A 28 6.74 6.62 -26.25
N SER A 29 6.20 5.41 -26.11
CA SER A 29 4.79 5.13 -26.38
C SER A 29 4.20 4.24 -25.30
N TRP A 30 2.93 4.46 -24.99
CA TRP A 30 2.19 3.70 -24.01
C TRP A 30 1.12 2.84 -24.69
N MET A 31 0.96 1.63 -24.20
CA MET A 31 -0.17 0.76 -24.50
C MET A 31 -0.89 0.38 -23.22
N TYR A 32 -2.20 0.27 -23.32
CA TYR A 32 -3.02 -0.37 -22.30
C TYR A 32 -3.25 -1.82 -22.73
N ARG A 33 -3.22 -2.74 -21.77
CA ARG A 33 -3.53 -4.15 -21.99
C ARG A 33 -4.61 -4.59 -21.01
N HIS A 34 -5.65 -5.22 -21.56
CA HIS A 34 -6.72 -5.83 -20.78
C HIS A 34 -7.18 -7.13 -21.44
N LYS A 35 -7.20 -8.23 -20.67
CA LYS A 35 -7.64 -9.56 -21.16
C LYS A 35 -7.00 -9.94 -22.49
N GLU A 36 -5.67 -9.85 -22.56
CA GLU A 36 -4.85 -10.14 -23.76
C GLU A 36 -5.07 -9.23 -24.97
N ARG A 37 -5.87 -8.17 -24.84
CA ARG A 37 -6.03 -7.16 -25.89
C ARG A 37 -5.13 -5.98 -25.59
N TYR A 38 -4.40 -5.55 -26.60
CA TYR A 38 -3.54 -4.39 -26.56
C TYR A 38 -4.21 -3.22 -27.27
N GLN A 39 -4.25 -2.06 -26.61
CA GLN A 39 -4.78 -0.82 -27.15
C GLN A 39 -3.71 0.27 -27.06
N PRO A 40 -3.45 1.02 -28.15
CA PRO A 40 -2.66 2.24 -28.05
C PRO A 40 -3.27 3.20 -27.02
N TYR A 41 -2.44 3.76 -26.14
CA TYR A 41 -2.90 4.70 -25.11
C TYR A 41 -2.50 6.14 -25.44
N THR A 42 -1.21 6.46 -25.42
CA THR A 42 -0.67 7.77 -25.84
C THR A 42 0.83 7.69 -26.08
N THR A 43 1.45 8.75 -26.60
CA THR A 43 2.90 8.93 -26.67
C THR A 43 3.40 9.87 -25.58
N GLY A 44 4.70 9.82 -25.30
CA GLY A 44 5.37 10.66 -24.29
C GLY A 44 5.88 9.88 -23.09
N THR A 45 6.66 10.56 -22.24
CA THR A 45 7.34 9.95 -21.09
C THR A 45 6.43 9.79 -19.87
N THR A 46 5.42 10.64 -19.73
CA THR A 46 4.54 10.68 -18.55
C THR A 46 3.09 10.53 -18.98
N ILE A 47 2.34 9.74 -18.22
CA ILE A 47 0.89 9.62 -18.36
C ILE A 47 0.18 9.84 -17.03
N HIS A 48 -1.01 10.42 -17.12
CA HIS A 48 -1.94 10.54 -16.01
C HIS A 48 -3.11 9.58 -16.25
N VAL A 49 -3.48 8.86 -15.20
CA VAL A 49 -4.45 7.78 -15.26
C VAL A 49 -5.46 7.97 -14.14
N SER A 50 -6.73 7.76 -14.46
CA SER A 50 -7.87 7.87 -13.56
C SER A 50 -8.77 6.68 -13.80
N LEU A 51 -8.83 5.75 -12.84
CA LEU A 51 -9.49 4.45 -13.00
C LEU A 51 -10.56 4.21 -11.94
N GLN A 52 -11.67 3.65 -12.39
CA GLN A 52 -12.65 3.05 -11.50
C GLN A 52 -12.20 1.63 -11.09
N PRO A 53 -12.66 1.11 -9.93
CA PRO A 53 -12.26 -0.21 -9.42
C PRO A 53 -12.39 -1.36 -10.42
N GLU A 54 -13.38 -1.31 -11.30
CA GLU A 54 -13.65 -2.35 -12.30
C GLU A 54 -12.57 -2.46 -13.38
N SER A 55 -11.71 -1.45 -13.49
CA SER A 55 -10.61 -1.38 -14.48
C SER A 55 -9.22 -1.62 -13.85
N TRP A 56 -9.16 -1.99 -12.57
CA TRP A 56 -7.88 -2.20 -11.88
C TRP A 56 -7.15 -3.48 -12.31
N ASP A 57 -7.82 -4.37 -13.05
CA ASP A 57 -7.23 -5.59 -13.63
C ASP A 57 -6.45 -5.33 -14.94
N GLY A 58 -6.34 -4.06 -15.36
CA GLY A 58 -5.56 -3.64 -16.52
C GLY A 58 -4.07 -3.44 -16.26
N GLU A 59 -3.29 -3.41 -17.34
CA GLU A 59 -1.84 -3.19 -17.35
C GLU A 59 -1.46 -2.04 -18.29
N TYR A 60 -0.54 -1.18 -17.85
CA TYR A 60 0.07 -0.13 -18.66
C TYR A 60 1.48 -0.55 -19.05
N LEU A 61 1.76 -0.56 -20.35
CA LEU A 61 3.05 -0.89 -20.92
C LEU A 61 3.69 0.36 -21.51
N CYS A 62 4.91 0.68 -21.09
CA CYS A 62 5.75 1.66 -21.74
C CYS A 62 6.71 0.96 -22.71
N PHE A 63 6.77 1.47 -23.93
CA PHE A 63 7.76 1.10 -24.93
C PHE A 63 8.70 2.28 -25.15
N ILE A 64 10.00 2.02 -25.02
CA ILE A 64 11.09 2.94 -25.29
C ILE A 64 11.73 2.50 -26.60
N HIS A 65 11.63 3.34 -27.62
CA HIS A 65 12.21 3.10 -28.93
C HIS A 65 13.51 3.89 -29.05
N ASN A 66 14.62 3.17 -29.17
CA ASN A 66 15.93 3.69 -29.55
C ASN A 66 16.22 3.20 -30.99
N PRO A 67 16.80 4.02 -31.88
CA PRO A 67 17.17 3.59 -33.23
C PRO A 67 17.92 2.25 -33.36
N ALA A 68 18.64 1.83 -32.31
CA ALA A 68 19.38 0.58 -32.27
C ALA A 68 18.70 -0.56 -31.46
N ASP A 69 17.69 -0.27 -30.64
CA ASP A 69 17.11 -1.24 -29.70
C ASP A 69 15.73 -0.81 -29.21
N HIS A 70 14.86 -1.76 -28.89
CA HIS A 70 13.57 -1.48 -28.28
C HIS A 70 13.47 -2.14 -26.92
N LYS A 71 13.03 -1.38 -25.92
CA LYS A 71 12.83 -1.88 -24.55
C LYS A 71 11.40 -1.59 -24.12
N ASN A 72 10.87 -2.45 -23.26
CA ASN A 72 9.56 -2.25 -22.67
C ASN A 72 9.57 -2.58 -21.18
N VAL A 73 8.60 -2.02 -20.48
CA VAL A 73 8.30 -2.29 -19.08
C VAL A 73 6.80 -2.18 -18.90
N SER A 74 6.25 -2.93 -17.96
CA SER A 74 4.83 -2.88 -17.65
C SER A 74 4.57 -2.70 -16.15
N ILE A 75 3.40 -2.17 -15.84
CA ILE A 75 2.89 -2.01 -14.49
C ILE A 75 1.39 -2.28 -14.48
N THR A 76 0.93 -3.07 -13.51
CA THR A 76 -0.51 -3.34 -13.35
C THR A 76 -1.16 -2.22 -12.56
N ALA A 77 -2.40 -1.86 -12.92
CA ALA A 77 -3.15 -0.84 -12.19
C ALA A 77 -3.39 -1.26 -10.73
N GLN A 78 -3.60 -2.56 -10.49
CA GLN A 78 -3.75 -3.12 -9.15
C GLN A 78 -2.55 -2.85 -8.24
N GLN A 79 -1.31 -2.91 -8.74
CA GLN A 79 -0.12 -2.59 -7.94
C GLN A 79 -0.15 -1.16 -7.40
N VAL A 80 -0.67 -0.22 -8.18
CA VAL A 80 -0.73 1.20 -7.79
C VAL A 80 -1.94 1.48 -6.90
N CYS A 81 -3.11 0.97 -7.29
CA CYS A 81 -4.38 1.30 -6.65
C CYS A 81 -4.63 0.54 -5.35
N ASN A 82 -4.10 -0.68 -5.20
CA ASN A 82 -4.17 -1.39 -3.92
C ASN A 82 -3.28 -0.73 -2.85
N GLU A 83 -2.13 -0.15 -3.22
CA GLU A 83 -1.27 0.56 -2.27
C GLU A 83 -1.93 1.83 -1.75
N THR A 84 -2.73 2.52 -2.58
CA THR A 84 -3.47 3.73 -2.15
C THR A 84 -4.54 3.39 -1.10
N SER A 85 -5.19 2.22 -1.22
CA SER A 85 -6.14 1.73 -0.21
C SER A 85 -5.47 1.31 1.12
N LEU A 86 -4.16 1.04 1.11
CA LEU A 86 -3.40 0.68 2.30
C LEU A 86 -2.87 1.90 3.05
N THR A 87 -2.60 3.01 2.36
CA THR A 87 -2.07 4.23 2.99
C THR A 87 -3.05 4.94 3.93
N GLU A 88 -4.36 4.76 3.76
CA GLU A 88 -5.37 5.31 4.70
C GLU A 88 -5.74 4.34 5.83
N GLY A 89 -5.45 3.04 5.68
CA GLY A 89 -5.97 1.99 6.58
C GLY A 89 -4.94 1.23 7.43
N THR A 90 -3.63 1.46 7.28
CA THR A 90 -2.59 0.69 8.00
C THR A 90 -1.88 1.43 9.13
N ALA A 91 -2.01 2.75 9.24
CA ALA A 91 -1.49 3.49 10.39
C ALA A 91 -2.28 3.19 11.69
N ASP A 92 -3.58 2.84 11.60
CA ASP A 92 -4.43 2.58 12.78
C ASP A 92 -4.31 1.14 13.32
N LYS A 93 -4.20 0.14 12.44
CA LYS A 93 -4.23 -1.28 12.84
C LYS A 93 -2.96 -1.72 13.58
N SER A 94 -1.80 -1.21 13.18
CA SER A 94 -0.50 -1.53 13.79
C SER A 94 -0.41 -0.98 15.22
N CYS A 95 -0.96 0.21 15.48
CA CYS A 95 -0.97 0.83 16.81
C CYS A 95 -1.94 0.10 17.76
N ARG A 96 -3.15 -0.22 17.29
CA ARG A 96 -4.16 -0.94 18.11
C ARG A 96 -3.73 -2.34 18.48
N MET A 97 -3.06 -3.08 17.59
CA MET A 97 -2.61 -4.44 17.91
C MET A 97 -1.51 -4.46 19.00
N LYS A 98 -0.59 -3.50 18.98
CA LYS A 98 0.43 -3.39 20.04
C LYS A 98 -0.18 -3.06 21.40
N LEU A 99 -1.21 -2.21 21.45
CA LEU A 99 -1.89 -1.87 22.70
C LEU A 99 -2.51 -3.11 23.39
N TYR A 100 -3.14 -4.01 22.63
CA TYR A 100 -3.72 -5.26 23.16
C TYR A 100 -2.68 -6.25 23.69
N ILE A 101 -1.43 -6.20 23.22
CA ILE A 101 -0.35 -7.08 23.70
C ILE A 101 0.28 -6.51 24.97
N TYR A 102 0.54 -5.19 25.03
CA TYR A 102 1.19 -4.59 26.19
C TYR A 102 0.28 -4.44 27.41
N LEU A 103 -1.02 -4.19 27.21
CA LEU A 103 -1.99 -4.02 28.30
C LEU A 103 -2.06 -5.23 29.26
N PRO A 104 -2.26 -6.48 28.81
CA PRO A 104 -2.34 -7.63 29.71
C PRO A 104 -1.01 -7.89 30.43
N ILE A 105 0.14 -7.68 29.76
CA ILE A 105 1.47 -7.86 30.36
C ILE A 105 1.67 -6.88 31.53
N LEU A 106 1.33 -5.60 31.33
CA LEU A 106 1.40 -4.59 32.37
C LEU A 106 0.49 -4.92 33.57
N THR A 107 -0.73 -5.41 33.32
CA THR A 107 -1.65 -5.81 34.39
C THR A 107 -1.18 -7.03 35.18
N ALA A 108 -0.56 -8.02 34.52
CA ALA A 108 -0.02 -9.19 35.20
C ALA A 108 1.17 -8.84 36.10
N LEU A 109 2.06 -7.95 35.63
CA LEU A 109 3.20 -7.47 36.41
C LEU A 109 2.76 -6.66 37.63
N SER A 110 1.75 -5.80 37.50
CA SER A 110 1.25 -5.00 38.63
C SER A 110 0.60 -5.86 39.70
N LEU A 111 -0.20 -6.87 39.31
CA LEU A 111 -0.81 -7.83 40.24
C LEU A 111 0.25 -8.67 40.97
N SER A 112 1.27 -9.13 40.25
CA SER A 112 2.37 -9.91 40.83
C SER A 112 3.15 -9.09 41.86
N LEU A 113 3.44 -7.83 41.55
CA LEU A 113 4.13 -6.92 42.46
C LEU A 113 3.28 -6.62 43.71
N ALA A 114 1.97 -6.37 43.53
CA ALA A 114 1.05 -6.12 44.64
C ALA A 114 0.98 -7.34 45.59
N ALA A 115 0.87 -8.56 45.05
CA ALA A 115 0.87 -9.78 45.84
C ALA A 115 2.18 -9.94 46.63
N LEU A 116 3.34 -9.69 46.00
CA LEU A 116 4.64 -9.73 46.67
C LEU A 116 4.70 -8.74 47.85
N ILE A 117 4.24 -7.51 47.65
CA ILE A 117 4.21 -6.48 48.71
C ILE A 117 3.31 -6.91 49.87
N ILE A 118 2.15 -7.51 49.60
CA ILE A 118 1.23 -8.01 50.63
C ILE A 118 1.89 -9.14 51.43
N VAL A 119 2.54 -10.10 50.76
CA VAL A 119 3.25 -11.21 51.43
C VAL A 119 4.40 -10.70 52.30
N ILE A 120 5.18 -9.74 51.82
CA ILE A 120 6.28 -9.15 52.60
C ILE A 120 5.74 -8.40 53.83
N ARG A 121 4.64 -7.65 53.68
CA ARG A 121 4.01 -6.93 54.79
C ARG A 121 3.41 -7.85 55.84
N THR A 122 2.74 -8.92 55.41
CA THR A 122 2.15 -9.92 56.31
C THR A 122 3.22 -10.68 57.09
N LYS A 123 4.27 -11.16 56.40
CA LYS A 123 5.43 -11.79 57.08
C LYS A 123 6.12 -10.84 58.07
N LYS A 124 6.19 -9.55 57.77
CA LYS A 124 6.78 -8.55 58.68
C LYS A 124 5.94 -8.36 59.96
N GLN A 125 4.62 -8.54 59.90
CA GLN A 125 3.75 -8.40 61.07
C GLN A 125 3.71 -9.66 61.96
N GLU A 126 4.00 -10.85 61.43
CA GLU A 126 4.10 -12.07 62.25
C GLU A 126 5.40 -12.16 63.09
N HIS A 127 6.39 -11.30 62.83
CA HIS A 127 7.69 -11.26 63.52
C HIS A 127 7.83 -10.12 64.54
N HIS A 128 6.72 -9.47 64.94
CA HIS A 128 6.69 -8.48 66.02
C HIS A 128 5.67 -8.89 67.08
#